data_AF-Q2UKQ3-F1
#
_entry.id   AF-Q2UKQ3-F1
#
_cell.length_a   1.000
_cell.length_b   1.000
_cell.length_c   1.000
_cell.angle_alpha   90.00
_cell.angle_beta   90.00
_cell.angle_gamma   90.00
#
_symmetry.space_group_name_H-M   'P 1'
#
loop_
_entity.id
_entity.type
_entity.pdbx_description
1 polymer ?
#
loop_
_entity_poly.entity_id
_entity_poly.type
_entity_poly.pdbx_seq_one_letter_code
_entity_poly.pdbx_strand_id
1 'polypeptide(L)'
;MAKSARRAGKAKASVTPSVSSSGASTPSSQPGPLPPFTKAPASLQPFLEQLSPKEVYLVHIDTSPKDLKTQTFFAPAVLNVVIAALLAFRTYMVRNFYPALLAPLIGLTSTVAVDTSTMSWGEMANVTLRRTGNIVIDYFLVTVFLSWPIGFVKGPVKWRSKIGFRDQEIIVRRSQPTLSQGLDRSRWIKDDEEMRDKIVAAVTPDRIKKTGYLLVDADWNLDYDAMIKAHELVDKAKKDDGLPLDEFRTAVIVNTDADGWLIWHVEDEDTPEGRERSGQRDQILAFKDKLTAMGKEDLFFRWVELIQYESTRPEGFTPERQQSAMVQAKKLFEDENVDFARFWEEVGGLQGFTEQLD
;
A
#
# COMPACT_ATOMS: atom_id res chain seq x y z
N MET A 1 6.65 35.72 64.09
CA MET A 1 6.92 35.22 62.72
C MET A 1 8.39 35.47 62.41
N ALA A 2 9.22 34.42 62.45
CA ALA A 2 10.67 34.55 62.42
C ALA A 2 11.31 33.44 61.58
N LYS A 3 12.26 33.85 60.72
CA LYS A 3 13.52 33.21 60.30
C LYS A 3 13.55 31.68 60.15
N SER A 4 14.01 31.19 58.99
CA SER A 4 15.29 30.44 58.90
C SER A 4 15.60 29.99 57.46
N ALA A 5 16.72 30.45 56.92
CA ALA A 5 17.48 29.72 55.91
C ALA A 5 18.97 29.89 56.27
N ARG A 6 19.64 28.79 56.61
CA ARG A 6 21.06 28.77 56.96
C ARG A 6 21.72 27.46 56.51
N ARG A 7 22.78 27.61 55.69
CA ARG A 7 24.01 26.77 55.55
C ARG A 7 23.84 25.30 55.10
N ALA A 8 24.76 24.64 54.39
CA ALA A 8 26.20 24.78 54.11
C ALA A 8 26.48 24.16 52.70
N GLY A 9 27.58 24.32 51.96
CA GLY A 9 28.93 24.81 52.25
C GLY A 9 29.98 23.71 52.00
N LYS A 10 30.91 23.94 51.02
CA LYS A 10 32.29 23.37 50.88
C LYS A 10 32.38 22.07 50.04
N ALA A 11 33.31 21.80 49.12
CA ALA A 11 34.44 22.48 48.48
C ALA A 11 34.91 21.61 47.27
N LYS A 12 35.27 22.21 46.11
CA LYS A 12 36.65 22.33 45.55
C LYS A 12 37.23 21.05 44.88
N ALA A 13 37.34 21.05 43.54
CA ALA A 13 38.61 20.84 42.81
C ALA A 13 38.42 20.89 41.28
N SER A 14 39.38 21.54 40.63
CA SER A 14 39.53 21.78 39.20
C SER A 14 40.40 20.72 38.52
N VAL A 15 40.03 20.40 37.27
CA VAL A 15 40.88 20.11 36.09
C VAL A 15 41.91 18.97 36.17
N THR A 16 41.67 17.92 35.37
CA THR A 16 42.69 17.26 34.52
C THR A 16 41.97 16.55 33.35
N PRO A 17 42.44 16.66 32.09
CA PRO A 17 41.83 15.97 30.95
C PRO A 17 42.41 14.56 30.82
N SER A 18 41.57 13.56 30.51
CA SER A 18 42.05 12.23 30.14
C SER A 18 41.27 11.68 28.95
N VAL A 19 42.05 10.99 28.13
CA VAL A 19 41.84 10.60 26.74
C VAL A 19 41.07 9.27 26.68
N SER A 20 40.20 9.17 25.68
CA SER A 20 39.70 7.97 24.99
C SER A 20 39.30 6.73 25.81
N SER A 21 38.01 6.39 25.76
CA SER A 21 37.60 4.99 25.68
C SER A 21 36.49 4.82 24.64
N SER A 22 36.79 3.94 23.70
CA SER A 22 35.99 3.40 22.62
C SER A 22 34.66 2.82 23.12
N GLY A 23 33.55 3.38 22.66
CA GLY A 23 32.22 2.76 22.71
C GLY A 23 31.76 2.49 21.27
N ALA A 24 31.50 1.23 20.98
CA ALA A 24 31.13 0.71 19.66
C ALA A 24 29.99 1.52 19.02
N SER A 25 30.26 2.06 17.83
CA SER A 25 29.27 2.70 16.97
C SER A 25 28.36 1.61 16.39
N THR A 26 27.10 1.62 16.82
CA THR A 26 25.97 1.09 16.05
C THR A 26 26.01 1.65 14.62
N PRO A 27 25.61 0.88 13.58
CA PRO A 27 25.66 1.32 12.19
C PRO A 27 24.51 2.30 11.92
N SER A 28 24.66 3.53 12.40
CA SER A 28 23.77 4.66 12.17
C SER A 28 24.51 5.77 11.45
N SER A 29 25.16 5.48 10.32
CA SER A 29 25.78 6.52 9.49
C SER A 29 26.01 6.04 8.05
N GLN A 30 24.95 5.79 7.28
CA GLN A 30 25.07 5.97 5.84
C GLN A 30 24.23 7.19 5.44
N PRO A 31 24.85 8.24 4.88
CA PRO A 31 24.12 9.38 4.34
C PRO A 31 23.53 8.97 2.98
N GLY A 32 22.28 8.54 2.99
CA GLY A 32 21.56 8.15 1.78
C GLY A 32 20.20 7.52 2.11
N PRO A 33 19.26 7.53 1.16
CA PRO A 33 17.99 6.83 1.33
C PRO A 33 18.24 5.35 1.60
N LEU A 34 17.41 4.76 2.45
CA LEU A 34 17.57 3.38 2.87
C LEU A 34 17.27 2.45 1.69
N PRO A 35 18.20 1.56 1.30
CA PRO A 35 17.89 0.54 0.31
C PRO A 35 16.61 -0.24 0.71
N PRO A 36 15.68 -0.51 -0.22
CA PRO A 36 15.78 -0.36 -1.68
C PRO A 36 15.29 1.00 -2.22
N PHE A 37 15.02 1.98 -1.35
CA PHE A 37 14.54 3.29 -1.78
C PHE A 37 15.66 4.18 -2.31
N THR A 38 15.33 4.92 -3.36
CA THR A 38 16.19 5.93 -4.00
C THR A 38 15.46 7.27 -4.05
N LYS A 39 16.17 8.38 -4.27
CA LYS A 39 15.49 9.67 -4.43
C LYS A 39 14.71 9.68 -5.73
N ALA A 40 13.48 10.19 -5.67
CA ALA A 40 12.64 10.27 -6.86
C ALA A 40 13.29 11.20 -7.92
N PRO A 41 13.31 10.79 -9.21
CA PRO A 41 13.94 11.57 -10.26
C PRO A 41 13.21 12.92 -10.44
N ALA A 42 13.97 13.96 -10.80
CA ALA A 42 13.44 15.32 -10.95
C ALA A 42 12.37 15.41 -12.05
N SER A 43 12.38 14.51 -13.03
CA SER A 43 11.37 14.37 -14.07
C SER A 43 9.96 14.12 -13.50
N LEU A 44 9.85 13.35 -12.41
CA LEU A 44 8.58 13.00 -11.78
C LEU A 44 8.00 14.09 -10.86
N GLN A 45 8.73 15.19 -10.62
CA GLN A 45 8.28 16.30 -9.75
C GLN A 45 6.84 16.78 -10.05
N PRO A 46 6.40 17.02 -11.31
CA PRO A 46 5.05 17.50 -11.59
C PRO A 46 3.94 16.51 -11.21
N PHE A 47 4.27 15.23 -11.08
CA PHE A 47 3.38 14.20 -10.57
C PHE A 47 3.38 14.15 -9.04
N LEU A 48 4.57 14.19 -8.43
CA LEU A 48 4.77 14.10 -6.99
C LEU A 48 4.17 15.28 -6.21
N GLU A 49 4.14 16.49 -6.78
CA GLU A 49 3.54 17.68 -6.16
C GLU A 49 2.03 17.54 -5.88
N GLN A 50 1.34 16.66 -6.62
CA GLN A 50 -0.09 16.41 -6.41
C GLN A 50 -0.36 15.41 -5.28
N LEU A 51 0.63 14.57 -4.95
CA LEU A 51 0.47 13.49 -3.99
C LEU A 51 0.53 14.02 -2.55
N SER A 52 -0.26 13.41 -1.66
CA SER A 52 -0.24 13.71 -0.24
C SER A 52 1.03 13.13 0.40
N PRO A 53 1.89 13.93 1.05
CA PRO A 53 3.12 13.42 1.67
C PRO A 53 2.90 12.44 2.84
N LYS A 54 1.66 12.29 3.32
CA LYS A 54 1.28 11.42 4.45
C LYS A 54 0.92 10.00 4.03
N GLU A 55 0.72 9.76 2.74
CA GLU A 55 0.26 8.50 2.21
C GLU A 55 1.41 7.76 1.51
N VAL A 56 1.27 6.44 1.38
CA VAL A 56 2.15 5.60 0.57
C VAL A 56 1.45 5.33 -0.74
N TYR A 57 2.17 5.45 -1.84
CA TYR A 57 1.64 5.24 -3.17
C TYR A 57 2.28 4.04 -3.85
N LEU A 58 1.47 3.25 -4.54
CA LEU A 58 1.92 2.15 -5.40
C LEU A 58 1.51 2.47 -6.83
N VAL A 59 2.48 2.49 -7.74
CA VAL A 59 2.28 2.77 -9.16
C VAL A 59 2.64 1.50 -9.94
N HIS A 60 1.84 1.19 -10.95
CA HIS A 60 2.17 0.16 -11.95
C HIS A 60 1.41 0.42 -13.24
N ILE A 61 1.83 -0.26 -14.30
CA ILE A 61 1.18 -0.24 -15.60
C ILE A 61 0.26 -1.45 -15.71
N ASP A 62 -1.04 -1.22 -15.84
CA ASP A 62 -2.05 -2.26 -16.09
C ASP A 62 -2.13 -2.56 -17.60
N THR A 63 -1.63 -3.73 -17.98
CA THR A 63 -1.65 -4.29 -19.34
C THR A 63 -2.86 -5.17 -19.62
N SER A 64 -3.85 -5.22 -18.71
CA SER A 64 -5.06 -6.04 -18.87
C SER A 64 -5.83 -5.66 -20.13
N PRO A 65 -6.51 -6.62 -20.79
CA PRO A 65 -7.33 -6.36 -21.96
C PRO A 65 -8.41 -5.29 -21.71
N LYS A 66 -8.63 -4.46 -22.72
CA LYS A 66 -9.65 -3.40 -22.69
C LYS A 66 -11.05 -3.91 -22.36
N ASP A 67 -11.40 -5.10 -22.84
CA ASP A 67 -12.71 -5.72 -22.59
C ASP A 67 -12.90 -6.04 -21.10
N LEU A 68 -11.87 -6.58 -20.44
CA LEU A 68 -11.89 -6.87 -19.00
C LEU A 68 -12.04 -5.58 -18.18
N LYS A 69 -11.30 -4.53 -18.53
CA LYS A 69 -11.39 -3.20 -17.90
C LYS A 69 -12.81 -2.62 -18.04
N THR A 70 -13.39 -2.77 -19.24
CA THR A 70 -14.75 -2.30 -19.55
C THR A 70 -15.80 -3.04 -18.73
N GLN A 71 -15.75 -4.38 -18.70
CA GLN A 71 -16.68 -5.19 -17.90
C GLN A 71 -16.58 -4.87 -16.41
N THR A 72 -15.36 -4.74 -15.88
CA THR A 72 -15.10 -4.44 -14.47
C THR A 72 -15.61 -3.06 -14.07
N PHE A 73 -15.67 -2.10 -15.00
CA PHE A 73 -16.29 -0.79 -14.76
C PHE A 73 -17.82 -0.83 -14.82
N PHE A 74 -18.41 -1.60 -15.75
CA PHE A 74 -19.85 -1.62 -15.93
C PHE A 74 -20.62 -2.24 -14.76
N ALA A 75 -20.08 -3.28 -14.12
CA ALA A 75 -20.71 -3.90 -12.95
C ALA A 75 -21.00 -2.90 -11.81
N PRO A 76 -20.01 -2.14 -11.29
CA PRO A 76 -20.28 -1.11 -10.29
C PRO A 76 -21.05 0.08 -10.85
N ALA A 77 -20.93 0.40 -12.16
CA ALA A 77 -21.72 1.48 -12.78
C ALA A 77 -23.23 1.18 -12.71
N VAL A 78 -23.65 -0.04 -13.10
CA VAL A 78 -25.05 -0.47 -13.04
C VAL A 78 -25.56 -0.43 -11.59
N LEU A 79 -24.79 -0.93 -10.63
CA LEU A 79 -25.15 -0.89 -9.22
C LEU A 79 -25.38 0.55 -8.74
N ASN A 80 -24.48 1.48 -9.08
CA ASN A 80 -24.62 2.89 -8.69
C ASN A 80 -25.82 3.57 -9.36
N VAL A 81 -26.14 3.21 -10.61
CA VAL A 81 -27.36 3.68 -11.29
C VAL A 81 -28.61 3.18 -10.57
N VAL A 82 -28.65 1.90 -10.18
CA VAL A 82 -29.78 1.33 -9.43
C VAL A 82 -29.94 2.02 -8.07
N ILE A 83 -28.85 2.21 -7.32
CA ILE A 83 -28.90 2.93 -6.03
C ILE A 83 -29.39 4.36 -6.24
N ALA A 84 -28.85 5.09 -7.22
CA ALA A 84 -29.29 6.45 -7.52
C ALA A 84 -30.77 6.52 -7.90
N ALA A 85 -31.25 5.56 -8.71
CA ALA A 85 -32.66 5.47 -9.09
C ALA A 85 -33.56 5.19 -7.88
N LEU A 86 -33.14 4.30 -6.97
CA LEU A 86 -33.87 4.01 -5.73
C LEU A 86 -33.94 5.23 -4.81
N LEU A 87 -32.83 5.97 -4.66
CA LEU A 87 -32.79 7.20 -3.88
C LEU A 87 -33.66 8.31 -4.50
N ALA A 88 -33.62 8.46 -5.83
CA ALA A 88 -34.47 9.42 -6.55
C ALA A 88 -35.95 9.04 -6.45
N PHE A 89 -36.29 7.77 -6.62
CA PHE A 89 -37.64 7.26 -6.43
C PHE A 89 -38.12 7.47 -5.00
N ARG A 90 -37.29 7.17 -3.99
CA ARG A 90 -37.62 7.41 -2.59
C ARG A 90 -37.87 8.89 -2.32
N THR A 91 -37.00 9.77 -2.82
CA THR A 91 -37.14 11.23 -2.73
C THR A 91 -38.46 11.69 -3.36
N TYR A 92 -38.82 11.17 -4.53
CA TYR A 92 -40.09 11.45 -5.18
C TYR A 92 -41.30 11.02 -4.33
N MET A 93 -41.24 9.85 -3.72
CA MET A 93 -42.31 9.33 -2.85
C MET A 93 -42.51 10.17 -1.58
N VAL A 94 -41.42 10.66 -0.97
CA VAL A 94 -41.46 11.40 0.30
C VAL A 94 -41.48 12.92 0.13
N ARG A 95 -41.47 13.44 -1.11
CA ARG A 95 -41.38 14.89 -1.40
C ARG A 95 -42.46 15.74 -0.72
N ASN A 96 -43.66 15.19 -0.56
CA ASN A 96 -44.78 15.87 0.09
C ASN A 96 -44.86 15.56 1.60
N PHE A 97 -44.20 14.49 2.06
CA PHE A 97 -44.28 14.03 3.44
C PHE A 97 -43.53 14.97 4.39
N TYR A 98 -42.28 15.32 4.08
CA TYR A 98 -41.47 16.18 4.95
C TYR A 98 -42.00 17.62 5.06
N PRO A 99 -42.39 18.32 3.97
CA PRO A 99 -43.02 19.63 4.10
C PRO A 99 -44.31 19.57 4.91
N ALA A 100 -45.14 18.53 4.71
CA ALA A 100 -46.36 18.36 5.49
C ALA A 100 -46.10 18.09 6.98
N LEU A 101 -44.98 17.44 7.33
CA LEU A 101 -44.58 17.20 8.71
C LEU A 101 -44.04 18.48 9.40
N LEU A 102 -43.37 19.35 8.64
CA LEU A 102 -42.83 20.62 9.13
C LEU A 102 -43.87 21.75 9.18
N ALA A 103 -44.90 21.71 8.32
CA ALA A 103 -45.94 22.74 8.22
C ALA A 103 -46.60 23.11 9.58
N PRO A 104 -46.99 22.15 10.45
CA PRO A 104 -47.54 22.47 11.77
C PRO A 104 -46.57 23.24 12.68
N LEU A 105 -45.26 23.06 12.54
CA LEU A 105 -44.24 23.74 13.36
C LEU A 105 -44.19 25.25 13.09
N ILE A 106 -44.63 25.69 11.90
CA ILE A 106 -44.69 27.09 11.48
C ILE A 106 -46.13 27.64 11.45
N GLY A 107 -47.07 26.93 12.08
CA GLY A 107 -48.47 27.35 12.21
C GLY A 107 -49.32 27.14 10.96
N LEU A 108 -48.84 26.39 9.96
CA LEU A 108 -49.64 26.01 8.79
C LEU A 108 -50.44 24.74 9.07
N THR A 109 -51.68 24.70 8.57
CA THR A 109 -52.49 23.49 8.61
C THR A 109 -51.92 22.44 7.66
N SER A 110 -51.90 21.18 8.11
CA SER A 110 -51.35 20.07 7.34
C SER A 110 -52.22 18.84 7.50
N THR A 111 -52.35 18.05 6.44
CA THR A 111 -53.03 16.75 6.45
C THR A 111 -52.33 15.71 7.36
N VAL A 112 -51.13 16.03 7.83
CA VAL A 112 -50.30 15.20 8.71
C VAL A 112 -50.32 15.72 10.16
N ALA A 113 -51.02 16.82 10.45
CA ALA A 113 -51.24 17.28 11.82
C ALA A 113 -52.10 16.27 12.59
N VAL A 114 -51.72 15.98 13.83
CA VAL A 114 -52.46 15.07 14.71
C VAL A 114 -53.07 15.89 15.83
N ASP A 115 -54.38 15.76 16.02
CA ASP A 115 -55.06 16.29 17.19
C ASP A 115 -54.86 15.32 18.37
N THR A 116 -54.02 15.72 19.31
CA THR A 116 -53.68 14.90 20.48
C THR A 116 -54.81 14.85 21.51
N SER A 117 -55.83 15.72 21.40
CA SER A 117 -56.95 15.76 22.33
C SER A 117 -58.01 14.69 22.05
N THR A 118 -58.04 14.18 20.81
CA THR A 118 -59.06 13.23 20.34
C THR A 118 -58.51 11.83 20.07
N MET A 119 -57.19 11.64 20.07
CA MET A 119 -56.53 10.36 19.77
C MET A 119 -56.24 9.51 21.01
N SER A 120 -56.37 8.19 20.87
CA SER A 120 -55.92 7.25 21.90
C SER A 120 -54.39 7.12 21.93
N TRP A 121 -53.84 6.72 23.08
CA TRP A 121 -52.39 6.49 23.24
C TRP A 121 -51.82 5.46 22.25
N GLY A 122 -52.58 4.41 21.92
CA GLY A 122 -52.15 3.38 20.96
C GLY A 122 -52.06 3.93 19.53
N GLU A 123 -53.01 4.76 19.11
CA GLU A 123 -52.98 5.42 17.80
C GLU A 123 -51.85 6.43 17.72
N MET A 124 -51.63 7.21 18.79
CA MET A 124 -50.52 8.15 18.88
C MET A 124 -49.16 7.45 18.79
N ALA A 125 -49.01 6.32 19.48
CA ALA A 125 -47.80 5.49 19.41
C ALA A 125 -47.58 4.92 17.99
N ASN A 126 -48.62 4.40 17.35
CA ASN A 126 -48.54 3.85 15.99
C ASN A 126 -48.17 4.94 14.95
N VAL A 127 -48.80 6.11 15.03
CA VAL A 127 -48.48 7.23 14.14
C VAL A 127 -47.04 7.69 14.35
N THR A 128 -46.60 7.81 15.60
CA THR A 128 -45.22 8.19 15.93
C THR A 128 -44.23 7.18 15.38
N LEU A 129 -44.44 5.88 15.64
CA LEU A 129 -43.54 4.82 15.20
C LEU A 129 -43.43 4.76 13.68
N ARG A 130 -44.55 4.86 12.94
CA ARG A 130 -44.55 4.88 11.48
C ARG A 130 -43.83 6.09 10.90
N ARG A 131 -43.98 7.27 11.51
CA ARG A 131 -43.29 8.50 11.07
C ARG A 131 -41.79 8.42 11.36
N THR A 132 -41.42 8.07 12.59
CA THR A 132 -40.03 7.90 13.01
C THR A 132 -39.34 6.82 12.18
N GLY A 133 -40.00 5.69 11.92
CA GLY A 133 -39.45 4.62 11.09
C GLY A 133 -39.14 5.08 9.66
N ASN A 134 -40.03 5.87 9.03
CA ASN A 134 -39.74 6.47 7.72
C ASN A 134 -38.52 7.40 7.78
N ILE A 135 -38.46 8.29 8.78
CA ILE A 135 -37.35 9.23 8.95
C ILE A 135 -36.02 8.48 9.14
N VAL A 136 -36.00 7.41 9.96
CA VAL A 136 -34.81 6.59 10.21
C VAL A 136 -34.35 5.88 8.94
N ILE A 137 -35.28 5.29 8.17
CA ILE A 137 -34.96 4.66 6.89
C ILE A 137 -34.37 5.68 5.92
N ASP A 138 -34.99 6.85 5.80
CA ASP A 138 -34.52 7.90 4.90
C ASP A 138 -33.16 8.47 5.32
N TYR A 139 -32.95 8.65 6.62
CA TYR A 139 -31.65 9.02 7.17
C TYR A 139 -30.58 7.97 6.83
N PHE A 140 -30.86 6.69 7.02
CA PHE A 140 -29.95 5.60 6.67
C PHE A 140 -29.65 5.56 5.17
N LEU A 141 -30.68 5.66 4.33
CA LEU A 141 -30.54 5.69 2.87
C LEU A 141 -29.63 6.83 2.41
N VAL A 142 -29.85 8.04 2.94
CA VAL A 142 -29.05 9.22 2.57
C VAL A 142 -27.63 9.11 3.12
N THR A 143 -27.45 8.78 4.39
CA THR A 143 -26.11 8.78 5.01
C THR A 143 -25.21 7.66 4.49
N VAL A 144 -25.77 6.46 4.28
CA VAL A 144 -24.98 5.30 3.85
C VAL A 144 -24.86 5.23 2.33
N PHE A 145 -25.98 5.33 1.60
CA PHE A 145 -25.98 5.03 0.17
C PHE A 145 -25.76 6.24 -0.74
N LEU A 146 -26.08 7.48 -0.33
CA LEU A 146 -25.90 8.65 -1.21
C LEU A 146 -24.43 8.90 -1.54
N SER A 147 -23.52 8.62 -0.60
CA SER A 147 -22.09 8.81 -0.79
C SER A 147 -21.52 7.93 -1.91
N TRP A 148 -22.13 6.77 -2.19
CA TRP A 148 -21.63 5.81 -3.17
C TRP A 148 -21.77 6.32 -4.62
N PRO A 149 -22.96 6.70 -5.13
CA PRO A 149 -23.06 7.28 -6.47
C PRO A 149 -22.26 8.57 -6.63
N ILE A 150 -22.21 9.42 -5.59
CA ILE A 150 -21.42 10.66 -5.63
C ILE A 150 -19.93 10.34 -5.77
N GLY A 151 -19.41 9.41 -4.97
CA GLY A 151 -18.03 8.95 -5.05
C GLY A 151 -17.72 8.28 -6.39
N PHE A 152 -18.63 7.46 -6.90
CA PHE A 152 -18.50 6.79 -8.19
C PHE A 152 -18.42 7.79 -9.35
N VAL A 153 -19.26 8.84 -9.33
CA VAL A 153 -19.20 9.89 -10.35
C VAL A 153 -17.91 10.71 -10.24
N LYS A 154 -17.52 11.09 -9.03
CA LYS A 154 -16.32 11.92 -8.80
C LYS A 154 -15.00 11.20 -9.06
N GLY A 155 -14.95 9.88 -8.92
CA GLY A 155 -13.76 9.06 -9.18
C GLY A 155 -13.86 8.28 -10.49
N PRO A 156 -14.40 7.05 -10.48
CA PRO A 156 -14.54 6.17 -11.64
C PRO A 156 -15.03 6.84 -12.93
N VAL A 157 -16.16 7.54 -12.89
CA VAL A 157 -16.75 8.15 -14.09
C VAL A 157 -15.89 9.31 -14.57
N LYS A 158 -15.39 10.16 -13.66
CA LYS A 158 -14.46 11.24 -14.00
C LYS A 158 -13.21 10.71 -14.69
N TRP A 159 -12.62 9.64 -14.16
CA TRP A 159 -11.45 8.98 -14.73
C TRP A 159 -11.73 8.47 -16.16
N ARG A 160 -12.81 7.69 -16.33
CA ARG A 160 -13.18 7.13 -17.63
C ARG A 160 -13.60 8.20 -18.65
N SER A 161 -14.21 9.30 -18.20
CA SER A 161 -14.54 10.44 -19.06
C SER A 161 -13.31 11.20 -19.56
N LYS A 162 -12.19 11.17 -18.84
CA LYS A 162 -10.96 11.89 -19.19
C LYS A 162 -10.00 11.04 -20.01
N ILE A 163 -9.79 9.79 -19.62
CA ILE A 163 -8.76 8.92 -20.20
C ILE A 163 -9.35 7.91 -21.18
N GLY A 164 -10.59 7.47 -20.95
CA GLY A 164 -11.22 6.35 -21.66
C GLY A 164 -10.76 4.98 -21.12
N PHE A 165 -10.80 3.98 -22.00
CA PHE A 165 -10.23 2.65 -21.76
C PHE A 165 -9.06 2.43 -22.73
N ARG A 166 -7.87 2.13 -22.20
CA ARG A 166 -6.62 1.95 -22.94
C ARG A 166 -6.01 0.58 -22.67
N ASP A 167 -5.19 0.10 -23.60
CA ASP A 167 -4.48 -1.19 -23.45
C ASP A 167 -3.45 -1.13 -22.32
N GLN A 168 -2.76 0.00 -22.18
CA GLN A 168 -1.86 0.30 -21.06
C GLN A 168 -2.44 1.47 -20.25
N GLU A 169 -2.72 1.23 -18.97
CA GLU A 169 -3.24 2.25 -18.03
C GLU A 169 -2.32 2.37 -16.82
N ILE A 170 -1.97 3.60 -16.43
CA ILE A 170 -1.21 3.85 -15.20
C ILE A 170 -2.17 3.78 -14.01
N ILE A 171 -1.94 2.81 -13.13
CA ILE A 171 -2.73 2.64 -11.92
C ILE A 171 -1.93 3.17 -10.74
N VAL A 172 -2.53 4.12 -10.02
CA VAL A 172 -1.97 4.68 -8.79
C VAL A 172 -2.89 4.27 -7.65
N ARG A 173 -2.33 3.48 -6.73
CA ARG A 173 -2.97 3.11 -5.46
C ARG A 173 -2.39 3.96 -4.36
N ARG A 174 -3.23 4.39 -3.43
CA ARG A 174 -2.86 5.09 -2.20
C ARG A 174 -3.22 4.25 -1.00
N SER A 175 -2.42 4.35 0.06
CA SER A 175 -2.75 3.71 1.33
C SER A 175 -4.00 4.33 1.95
N GLN A 176 -4.83 3.50 2.58
CA GLN A 176 -5.97 3.98 3.35
C GLN A 176 -5.48 4.72 4.62
N PRO A 177 -6.25 5.70 5.13
CA PRO A 177 -5.89 6.41 6.36
C PRO A 177 -5.69 5.48 7.55
N THR A 178 -6.41 4.36 7.62
CA THR A 178 -6.25 3.33 8.66
C THR A 178 -4.84 2.74 8.69
N LEU A 179 -4.18 2.65 7.54
CA LEU A 179 -2.82 2.14 7.42
C LEU A 179 -1.77 3.25 7.65
N SER A 180 -2.04 4.48 7.21
CA SER A 180 -1.04 5.55 7.19
C SER A 180 -1.08 6.54 8.37
N GLN A 181 -2.20 6.65 9.09
CA GLN A 181 -2.40 7.71 10.09
C GLN A 181 -1.48 7.61 11.33
N GLY A 182 -0.92 6.43 11.61
CA GLY A 182 -0.02 6.19 12.75
C GLY A 182 1.48 6.13 12.39
N LEU A 183 1.83 6.20 11.10
CA LEU A 183 3.20 5.97 10.64
C LEU A 183 4.07 7.21 10.87
N ASP A 184 5.22 7.02 11.54
CA ASP A 184 6.28 8.03 11.56
C ASP A 184 6.96 8.06 10.19
N ARG A 185 6.66 9.11 9.41
CA ARG A 185 7.14 9.34 8.03
C ARG A 185 8.65 9.20 7.85
N SER A 186 9.44 9.43 8.90
CA SER A 186 10.90 9.34 8.83
C SER A 186 11.45 7.97 9.22
N ARG A 187 10.67 7.14 9.91
CA ARG A 187 11.16 5.92 10.57
C ARG A 187 10.45 4.64 10.18
N TRP A 188 9.20 4.71 9.71
CA TRP A 188 8.40 3.52 9.43
C TRP A 188 9.07 2.56 8.45
N ILE A 189 9.88 3.07 7.51
CA ILE A 189 10.65 2.24 6.56
C ILE A 189 11.62 1.28 7.28
N LYS A 190 12.12 1.63 8.48
CA LYS A 190 12.99 0.78 9.30
C LYS A 190 12.23 0.00 10.34
N ASP A 191 11.32 0.69 11.02
CA ASP A 191 10.81 0.27 12.32
C ASP A 191 9.47 -0.48 12.20
N ASP A 192 8.78 -0.37 11.07
CA ASP A 192 7.47 -0.99 10.84
C ASP A 192 7.56 -2.15 9.85
N GLU A 193 7.70 -3.37 10.38
CA GLU A 193 7.72 -4.60 9.60
C GLU A 193 6.36 -4.93 8.98
N GLU A 194 5.25 -4.68 9.70
CA GLU A 194 3.90 -4.95 9.21
C GLU A 194 3.57 -4.10 7.97
N MET A 195 3.95 -2.81 7.98
CA MET A 195 3.75 -1.93 6.84
C MET A 195 4.58 -2.39 5.63
N ARG A 196 5.81 -2.83 5.84
CA ARG A 196 6.67 -3.36 4.77
C ARG A 196 6.07 -4.61 4.16
N ASP A 197 5.60 -5.55 4.98
CA ASP A 197 4.97 -6.78 4.51
C ASP A 197 3.71 -6.49 3.68
N LYS A 198 2.88 -5.54 4.12
CA LYS A 198 1.70 -5.10 3.35
C LYS A 198 2.05 -4.47 2.01
N ILE A 199 3.12 -3.67 1.95
CA ILE A 199 3.62 -3.10 0.69
C ILE A 199 4.11 -4.21 -0.24
N VAL A 200 4.98 -5.10 0.26
CA VAL A 200 5.54 -6.23 -0.50
C VAL A 200 4.42 -7.10 -1.06
N ALA A 201 3.43 -7.47 -0.23
CA ALA A 201 2.27 -8.23 -0.66
C ALA A 201 1.48 -7.52 -1.77
N ALA A 202 1.35 -6.19 -1.68
CA ALA A 202 0.58 -5.39 -2.63
C ALA A 202 1.26 -5.22 -4.00
N VAL A 203 2.58 -5.37 -4.07
CA VAL A 203 3.39 -5.24 -5.31
C VAL A 203 3.79 -6.59 -5.93
N THR A 204 3.32 -7.70 -5.38
CA THR A 204 3.58 -9.03 -5.95
C THR A 204 3.07 -9.15 -7.40
N PRO A 205 3.79 -9.85 -8.30
CA PRO A 205 3.41 -10.01 -9.72
C PRO A 205 1.98 -10.50 -9.90
N ASP A 206 1.55 -11.48 -9.12
CA ASP A 206 0.19 -12.04 -9.19
C ASP A 206 -0.90 -11.07 -8.73
N ARG A 207 -0.55 -10.13 -7.86
CA ARG A 207 -1.46 -9.05 -7.46
C ARG A 207 -1.57 -8.04 -8.59
N ILE A 208 -0.46 -7.53 -9.13
CA ILE A 208 -0.45 -6.46 -10.15
C ILE A 208 -0.96 -6.89 -11.53
N LYS A 209 -1.01 -8.20 -11.83
CA LYS A 209 -1.65 -8.74 -13.05
C LYS A 209 -3.16 -8.44 -13.13
N LYS A 210 -3.81 -8.07 -12.03
CA LYS A 210 -5.24 -7.76 -12.01
C LYS A 210 -5.47 -6.29 -12.36
N THR A 211 -6.60 -6.01 -13.00
CA THR A 211 -6.96 -4.62 -13.31
C THR A 211 -7.17 -3.77 -12.05
N GLY A 212 -6.89 -2.47 -12.13
CA GLY A 212 -6.87 -1.57 -10.98
C GLY A 212 -8.10 -1.63 -10.06
N TYR A 213 -9.31 -1.81 -10.60
CA TYR A 213 -10.53 -1.94 -9.78
C TYR A 213 -10.52 -3.16 -8.84
N LEU A 214 -9.87 -4.25 -9.23
CA LEU A 214 -9.76 -5.47 -8.43
C LEU A 214 -8.64 -5.39 -7.38
N LEU A 215 -7.87 -4.31 -7.39
CA LEU A 215 -6.78 -4.06 -6.45
C LEU A 215 -7.20 -3.21 -5.24
N VAL A 216 -8.46 -2.77 -5.19
CA VAL A 216 -9.01 -2.07 -4.03
C VAL A 216 -9.27 -3.08 -2.92
N ASP A 217 -8.73 -2.82 -1.74
CA ASP A 217 -8.91 -3.65 -0.55
C ASP A 217 -8.91 -2.79 0.74
N ALA A 218 -8.76 -3.44 1.90
CA ALA A 218 -8.80 -2.77 3.20
C ALA A 218 -7.62 -1.80 3.41
N ASP A 219 -6.49 -2.06 2.76
CA ASP A 219 -5.24 -1.35 2.95
C ASP A 219 -4.99 -0.32 1.82
N TRP A 220 -5.48 -0.61 0.60
CA TRP A 220 -5.20 0.16 -0.60
C TRP A 220 -6.47 0.60 -1.32
N ASN A 221 -6.48 1.84 -1.79
CA ASN A 221 -7.55 2.39 -2.62
C ASN A 221 -6.98 3.06 -3.87
N LEU A 222 -7.78 3.25 -4.91
CA LEU A 222 -7.36 3.96 -6.12
C LEU A 222 -7.37 5.48 -5.90
N ASP A 223 -6.34 6.15 -6.41
CA ASP A 223 -6.29 7.60 -6.50
C ASP A 223 -6.58 8.06 -7.93
N TYR A 224 -7.86 8.31 -8.22
CA TYR A 224 -8.30 8.68 -9.56
C TYR A 224 -7.69 10.00 -10.04
N ASP A 225 -7.42 10.95 -9.16
CA ASP A 225 -6.88 12.26 -9.55
C ASP A 225 -5.40 12.13 -9.90
N ALA A 226 -4.63 11.35 -9.13
CA ALA A 226 -3.26 10.99 -9.47
C ALA A 226 -3.18 10.18 -10.77
N MET A 227 -4.08 9.22 -10.97
CA MET A 227 -4.17 8.43 -12.21
C MET A 227 -4.45 9.32 -13.43
N ILE A 228 -5.38 10.27 -13.34
CA ILE A 228 -5.67 11.22 -14.41
C ILE A 228 -4.43 12.03 -14.75
N LYS A 229 -3.75 12.58 -13.73
CA LYS A 229 -2.55 13.39 -13.93
C LYS A 229 -1.40 12.61 -14.57
N ALA A 230 -1.15 11.39 -14.11
CA ALA A 230 -0.10 10.53 -14.66
C ALA A 230 -0.28 10.34 -16.17
N HIS A 231 -1.50 10.02 -16.62
CA HIS A 231 -1.76 9.92 -18.06
C HIS A 231 -1.71 11.26 -18.78
N GLU A 232 -2.14 12.36 -18.17
CA GLU A 232 -1.99 13.70 -18.78
C GLU A 232 -0.51 14.03 -19.04
N LEU A 233 0.40 13.65 -18.12
CA LEU A 233 1.84 13.85 -18.28
C LEU A 233 2.43 12.96 -19.38
N VAL A 234 1.95 11.71 -19.52
CA VAL A 234 2.35 10.82 -20.61
C VAL A 234 1.77 11.25 -21.96
N ASP A 235 0.53 11.74 -21.98
CA ASP A 235 -0.10 12.22 -23.21
C ASP A 235 0.56 13.51 -23.72
N LYS A 236 1.11 14.34 -22.82
CA LYS A 236 1.99 15.47 -23.17
C LYS A 236 3.35 15.02 -23.71
N ALA A 237 3.86 13.89 -23.24
CA ALA A 237 5.13 13.32 -23.71
C ALA A 237 5.10 12.98 -25.20
N LYS A 238 3.95 12.49 -25.69
CA LYS A 238 3.72 12.22 -27.12
C LYS A 238 3.78 13.48 -28.00
N LYS A 239 3.89 14.67 -27.40
CA LYS A 239 3.94 15.98 -28.06
C LYS A 239 5.24 16.75 -27.71
N ASP A 240 6.31 16.04 -27.36
CA ASP A 240 7.68 16.53 -27.08
C ASP A 240 7.93 17.24 -25.73
N ASP A 241 7.00 17.21 -24.76
CA ASP A 241 7.17 17.89 -23.45
C ASP A 241 6.54 17.13 -22.26
N GLY A 242 6.81 15.83 -22.13
CA GLY A 242 6.25 15.03 -21.04
C GLY A 242 7.01 13.76 -20.73
N LEU A 243 6.45 12.95 -19.82
CA LEU A 243 7.12 11.78 -19.27
C LEU A 243 6.86 10.51 -20.09
N PRO A 244 7.88 9.68 -20.39
CA PRO A 244 7.64 8.40 -21.01
C PRO A 244 6.84 7.50 -20.07
N LEU A 245 6.03 6.60 -20.65
CA LEU A 245 5.18 5.68 -19.89
C LEU A 245 6.00 4.79 -18.94
N ASP A 246 7.24 4.49 -19.31
CA ASP A 246 8.19 3.70 -18.53
C ASP A 246 8.59 4.31 -17.18
N GLU A 247 8.46 5.63 -16.99
CA GLU A 247 8.67 6.27 -15.67
C GLU A 247 7.63 5.83 -14.63
N PHE A 248 6.49 5.30 -15.08
CA PHE A 248 5.41 4.80 -14.23
C PHE A 248 5.40 3.27 -14.10
N ARG A 249 6.54 2.62 -14.39
CA ARG A 249 6.76 1.19 -14.09
C ARG A 249 6.58 0.89 -12.60
N THR A 250 6.49 -0.40 -12.26
CA THR A 250 6.10 -0.87 -10.93
C THR A 250 6.97 -0.24 -9.85
N ALA A 251 6.37 0.60 -9.00
CA ALA A 251 7.11 1.38 -8.02
C ALA A 251 6.30 1.69 -6.77
N VAL A 252 7.00 1.78 -5.65
CA VAL A 252 6.50 2.29 -4.37
C VAL A 252 7.05 3.69 -4.17
N ILE A 253 6.16 4.66 -3.94
CA ILE A 253 6.50 6.07 -3.76
C ILE A 253 6.09 6.49 -2.34
N VAL A 254 7.04 7.09 -1.63
CA VAL A 254 6.88 7.49 -0.23
C VAL A 254 7.51 8.85 -0.01
N ASN A 255 7.03 9.63 0.97
CA ASN A 255 7.64 10.90 1.33
C ASN A 255 8.14 10.87 2.79
N THR A 256 9.42 11.19 2.97
CA THR A 256 10.08 11.29 4.27
C THR A 256 10.43 12.74 4.58
N ASP A 257 10.47 13.12 5.86
CA ASP A 257 10.82 14.50 6.23
C ASP A 257 12.31 14.81 6.04
N ALA A 258 13.16 13.77 6.03
CA ALA A 258 14.61 13.89 5.88
C ALA A 258 15.05 13.98 4.41
N ASP A 259 14.54 13.10 3.54
CA ASP A 259 15.02 12.94 2.17
C ASP A 259 14.01 13.40 1.10
N GLY A 260 12.78 13.76 1.51
CA GLY A 260 11.70 14.11 0.60
C GLY A 260 11.08 12.89 -0.07
N TRP A 261 10.73 13.01 -1.36
CA TRP A 261 10.14 11.93 -2.14
C TRP A 261 11.17 10.85 -2.47
N LEU A 262 10.87 9.63 -2.05
CA LEU A 262 11.63 8.44 -2.33
C LEU A 262 10.82 7.50 -3.21
N ILE A 263 11.52 6.80 -4.10
CA ILE A 263 10.96 5.80 -5.00
C ILE A 263 11.73 4.48 -4.86
N TRP A 264 11.00 3.40 -4.77
CA TRP A 264 11.51 2.04 -4.88
C TRP A 264 10.87 1.41 -6.11
N HIS A 265 11.66 1.18 -7.16
CA HIS A 265 11.21 0.37 -8.29
C HIS A 265 11.23 -1.10 -7.87
N VAL A 266 10.06 -1.72 -7.91
CA VAL A 266 9.92 -3.15 -7.68
C VAL A 266 10.30 -3.80 -9.01
N GLU A 267 11.45 -4.46 -9.05
CA GLU A 267 12.06 -5.00 -10.26
C GLU A 267 11.03 -5.71 -11.13
N ASP A 268 10.85 -5.21 -12.36
CA ASP A 268 9.93 -5.80 -13.34
C ASP A 268 10.50 -7.13 -13.84
N GLU A 269 9.70 -8.20 -13.77
CA GLU A 269 9.94 -9.47 -14.48
C GLU A 269 10.01 -9.30 -16.01
N ASP A 270 9.76 -8.09 -16.55
CA ASP A 270 9.82 -7.85 -17.99
C ASP A 270 11.19 -7.41 -18.50
N THR A 271 12.14 -7.12 -17.61
CA THR A 271 13.55 -6.92 -18.00
C THR A 271 14.31 -8.26 -17.99
N PRO A 272 15.34 -8.45 -18.85
CA PRO A 272 16.15 -9.68 -18.84
C PRO A 272 16.71 -10.00 -17.45
N GLU A 273 17.20 -8.97 -16.76
CA GLU A 273 17.76 -9.03 -15.41
C GLU A 273 16.68 -9.38 -14.35
N GLY A 274 15.45 -8.89 -14.53
CA GLY A 274 14.32 -9.22 -13.65
C GLY A 274 13.76 -10.63 -13.85
N ARG A 275 13.81 -11.19 -15.07
CA ARG A 275 13.46 -12.61 -15.34
C ARG A 275 14.45 -13.57 -14.73
N GLU A 276 15.72 -13.23 -14.81
CA GLU A 276 16.78 -14.02 -14.20
C GLU A 276 16.65 -14.02 -12.67
N ARG A 277 16.41 -12.86 -12.05
CA ARG A 277 16.24 -12.75 -10.58
C ARG A 277 14.93 -13.35 -10.05
N SER A 278 13.83 -13.25 -10.78
CA SER A 278 12.55 -13.91 -10.42
C SER A 278 12.67 -15.43 -10.55
N GLY A 279 13.24 -15.93 -11.66
CA GLY A 279 13.56 -17.34 -11.82
C GLY A 279 14.48 -17.87 -10.72
N GLN A 280 15.46 -17.07 -10.28
CA GLN A 280 16.32 -17.39 -9.14
C GLN A 280 15.55 -17.43 -7.81
N ARG A 281 14.65 -16.47 -7.54
CA ARG A 281 13.80 -16.49 -6.34
C ARG A 281 12.88 -17.71 -6.33
N ASP A 282 12.28 -18.05 -7.46
CA ASP A 282 11.41 -19.21 -7.61
C ASP A 282 12.19 -20.52 -7.43
N GLN A 283 13.44 -20.59 -7.89
CA GLN A 283 14.34 -21.72 -7.62
C GLN A 283 14.67 -21.85 -6.13
N ILE A 284 14.94 -20.74 -5.43
CA ILE A 284 15.22 -20.74 -3.98
C ILE A 284 13.97 -21.14 -3.17
N LEU A 285 12.78 -20.67 -3.59
CA LEU A 285 11.51 -21.05 -2.98
C LEU A 285 11.19 -22.53 -3.22
N ALA A 286 11.37 -23.03 -4.45
CA ALA A 286 11.22 -24.45 -4.76
C ALA A 286 12.22 -25.33 -3.99
N PHE A 287 13.44 -24.83 -3.78
CA PHE A 287 14.47 -25.47 -2.97
C PHE A 287 14.04 -25.58 -1.50
N LYS A 288 13.50 -24.50 -0.93
CA LYS A 288 12.93 -24.48 0.43
C LYS A 288 11.75 -25.45 0.55
N ASP A 289 10.77 -25.35 -0.33
CA ASP A 289 9.55 -26.16 -0.28
C ASP A 289 9.84 -27.65 -0.39
N LYS A 290 10.83 -28.04 -1.20
CA LYS A 290 11.26 -29.44 -1.34
C LYS A 290 12.00 -29.94 -0.09
N LEU A 291 12.82 -29.11 0.56
CA LEU A 291 13.44 -29.46 1.84
C LEU A 291 12.40 -29.55 2.97
N THR A 292 11.41 -28.66 2.99
CA THR A 292 10.29 -28.72 3.94
C THR A 292 9.43 -29.97 3.71
N ALA A 293 9.16 -30.35 2.46
CA ALA A 293 8.45 -31.60 2.14
C ALA A 293 9.21 -32.87 2.57
N MET A 294 10.54 -32.80 2.62
CA MET A 294 11.41 -33.86 3.17
C MET A 294 11.56 -33.79 4.70
N GLY A 295 10.93 -32.81 5.36
CA GLY A 295 11.02 -32.59 6.80
C GLY A 295 12.37 -32.05 7.28
N LYS A 296 13.17 -31.47 6.38
CA LYS A 296 14.54 -30.99 6.65
C LYS A 296 14.71 -29.50 6.37
N GLU A 297 13.78 -28.70 6.88
CA GLU A 297 13.80 -27.24 6.71
C GLU A 297 15.02 -26.58 7.39
N ASP A 298 15.54 -27.18 8.46
CA ASP A 298 16.73 -26.70 9.18
C ASP A 298 18.00 -26.67 8.30
N LEU A 299 18.09 -27.55 7.30
CA LEU A 299 19.19 -27.56 6.32
C LEU A 299 19.20 -26.32 5.44
N PHE A 300 18.00 -25.83 5.07
CA PHE A 300 17.86 -24.63 4.26
C PHE A 300 18.41 -23.42 5.01
N PHE A 301 18.04 -23.25 6.28
CA PHE A 301 18.48 -22.12 7.09
C PHE A 301 20.00 -22.14 7.35
N ARG A 302 20.57 -23.31 7.66
CA ARG A 302 22.03 -23.45 7.83
C ARG A 302 22.81 -23.18 6.55
N TRP A 303 22.25 -23.56 5.41
CA TRP A 303 22.85 -23.28 4.09
C TRP A 303 22.79 -21.79 3.75
N VAL A 304 21.65 -21.12 3.97
CA VAL A 304 21.51 -19.67 3.79
C VAL A 304 22.45 -18.91 4.72
N GLU A 305 22.56 -19.33 5.98
CA GLU A 305 23.46 -18.73 6.97
C GLU A 305 24.93 -18.88 6.55
N LEU A 306 25.33 -20.04 6.03
CA LEU A 306 26.69 -20.28 5.52
C LEU A 306 27.02 -19.35 4.35
N ILE A 307 26.10 -19.20 3.39
CA ILE A 307 26.29 -18.31 2.23
C ILE A 307 26.34 -16.85 2.67
N GLN A 308 25.44 -16.44 3.55
CA GLN A 308 25.37 -15.07 4.08
C GLN A 308 26.61 -14.73 4.92
N TYR A 309 27.11 -15.68 5.70
CA TYR A 309 28.32 -15.53 6.49
C TYR A 309 29.57 -15.34 5.62
N GLU A 310 29.71 -16.11 4.53
CA GLU A 310 30.83 -15.94 3.61
C GLU A 310 30.70 -14.69 2.73
N SER A 311 29.48 -14.26 2.39
CA SER A 311 29.24 -13.06 1.58
C SER A 311 29.42 -11.73 2.34
N THR A 312 29.19 -11.72 3.66
CA THR A 312 29.27 -10.52 4.51
C THR A 312 30.68 -10.20 5.00
N ARG A 313 31.69 -11.00 4.62
CA ARG A 313 33.09 -10.77 4.98
C ARG A 313 33.69 -9.57 4.20
N PRO A 314 34.58 -8.79 4.84
CA PRO A 314 35.08 -7.52 4.29
C PRO A 314 35.91 -7.64 2.99
N GLU A 315 36.23 -8.84 2.54
CA GLU A 315 36.99 -9.11 1.31
C GLU A 315 36.12 -9.54 0.11
N GLY A 316 34.78 -9.60 0.27
CA GLY A 316 33.85 -9.98 -0.80
C GLY A 316 33.84 -11.49 -1.11
N PHE A 317 32.93 -11.91 -2.00
CA PHE A 317 32.67 -13.31 -2.32
C PHE A 317 33.50 -13.81 -3.51
N THR A 318 34.82 -13.94 -3.30
CA THR A 318 35.77 -14.32 -4.36
C THR A 318 35.53 -15.74 -4.91
N PRO A 319 35.91 -16.05 -6.16
CA PRO A 319 35.69 -17.36 -6.80
C PRO A 319 36.22 -18.56 -6.00
N GLU A 320 37.33 -18.39 -5.28
CA GLU A 320 37.92 -19.40 -4.42
C GLU A 320 37.05 -19.70 -3.19
N ARG A 321 36.34 -18.69 -2.67
CA ARG A 321 35.41 -18.83 -1.54
C ARG A 321 34.05 -19.38 -1.97
N GLN A 322 33.65 -19.15 -3.22
CA GLN A 322 32.48 -19.81 -3.81
C GLN A 322 32.70 -21.32 -3.81
N GLN A 323 33.87 -21.77 -4.27
CA GLN A 323 34.24 -23.18 -4.26
C GLN A 323 34.29 -23.75 -2.84
N SER A 324 34.85 -23.02 -1.88
CA SER A 324 34.91 -23.49 -0.49
C SER A 324 33.53 -23.52 0.18
N ALA A 325 32.65 -22.57 -0.09
CA ALA A 325 31.27 -22.54 0.39
C ALA A 325 30.44 -23.67 -0.23
N MET A 326 30.64 -23.98 -1.52
CA MET A 326 29.99 -25.11 -2.18
C MET A 326 30.45 -26.46 -1.64
N VAL A 327 31.74 -26.62 -1.31
CA VAL A 327 32.26 -27.84 -0.66
C VAL A 327 31.66 -28.01 0.74
N GLN A 328 31.54 -26.92 1.50
CA GLN A 328 30.91 -26.92 2.82
C GLN A 328 29.40 -27.20 2.74
N ALA A 329 28.69 -26.62 1.78
CA ALA A 329 27.29 -26.91 1.51
C ALA A 329 27.09 -28.38 1.13
N LYS A 330 27.92 -28.94 0.24
CA LYS A 330 27.85 -30.35 -0.15
C LYS A 330 28.00 -31.26 1.07
N LYS A 331 28.97 -30.97 1.94
CA LYS A 331 29.18 -31.73 3.18
C LYS A 331 27.99 -31.63 4.14
N LEU A 332 27.42 -30.43 4.32
CA LEU A 332 26.26 -30.18 5.18
C LEU A 332 25.02 -31.01 4.75
N PHE A 333 24.82 -31.18 3.44
CA PHE A 333 23.71 -31.96 2.89
C PHE A 333 24.01 -33.47 2.91
N GLU A 334 25.25 -33.88 2.66
CA GLU A 334 25.69 -35.28 2.76
C GLU A 334 25.60 -35.81 4.19
N ASP A 335 25.93 -34.99 5.21
CA ASP A 335 25.83 -35.34 6.63
C ASP A 335 24.37 -35.64 7.04
N GLU A 336 23.40 -35.05 6.35
CA GLU A 336 21.97 -35.32 6.52
C GLU A 336 21.42 -36.29 5.46
N ASN A 337 22.28 -37.03 4.75
CA ASN A 337 21.91 -38.06 3.77
C ASN A 337 21.07 -37.53 2.59
N VAL A 338 21.32 -36.28 2.18
CA VAL A 338 20.74 -35.65 0.97
C VAL A 338 21.87 -35.40 -0.03
N ASP A 339 21.79 -35.97 -1.23
CA ASP A 339 22.77 -35.70 -2.29
C ASP A 339 22.57 -34.29 -2.84
N PHE A 340 23.42 -33.36 -2.44
CA PHE A 340 23.34 -31.96 -2.84
C PHE A 340 23.38 -31.77 -4.36
N ALA A 341 24.20 -32.54 -5.08
CA ALA A 341 24.36 -32.38 -6.51
C ALA A 341 23.10 -32.81 -7.26
N ARG A 342 22.55 -33.98 -6.89
CA ARG A 342 21.30 -34.48 -7.46
C ARG A 342 20.09 -33.63 -7.06
N PHE A 343 20.07 -33.18 -5.81
CA PHE A 343 18.99 -32.33 -5.29
C PHE A 343 18.94 -30.97 -6.01
N TRP A 344 20.10 -30.38 -6.27
CA TRP A 344 20.24 -29.10 -6.98
C TRP A 344 19.94 -29.22 -8.48
N GLU A 345 20.35 -30.33 -9.11
CA GLU A 345 20.02 -30.64 -10.50
C GLU A 345 18.51 -30.80 -10.71
N GLU A 346 17.80 -31.39 -9.73
CA GLU A 346 16.35 -31.56 -9.78
C GLU A 346 15.56 -30.25 -9.52
N VAL A 347 16.18 -29.19 -9.01
CA VAL A 347 15.50 -27.91 -8.68
C VAL A 347 15.80 -26.79 -9.69
N GLY A 348 16.85 -26.91 -10.51
CA GLY A 348 17.10 -25.91 -11.57
C GLY A 348 18.52 -25.81 -12.13
N GLY A 349 19.48 -26.60 -11.65
CA GLY A 349 20.84 -26.64 -12.20
C GLY A 349 21.77 -25.51 -11.75
N LEU A 350 23.07 -25.69 -12.02
CA LEU A 350 24.19 -24.89 -11.48
C LEU A 350 24.43 -23.53 -12.19
N GLN A 351 23.80 -23.26 -13.33
CA GLN A 351 24.17 -22.12 -14.18
C GLN A 351 23.82 -20.74 -13.59
N GLY A 352 22.71 -20.60 -12.86
CA GLY A 352 22.20 -19.29 -12.45
C GLY A 352 22.86 -18.67 -11.20
N PHE A 353 23.59 -19.46 -10.40
CA PHE A 353 24.17 -19.01 -9.13
C PHE A 353 25.63 -18.58 -9.26
N THR A 354 26.38 -19.16 -10.21
CA THR A 354 27.79 -18.85 -10.45
C THR A 354 28.03 -17.54 -11.20
N GLU A 355 27.08 -17.08 -12.01
CA GLU A 355 27.20 -15.81 -12.76
C GLU A 355 26.96 -14.57 -11.88
N GLN A 356 26.48 -14.73 -10.66
CA GLN A 356 26.11 -13.62 -9.77
C GLN A 356 27.24 -13.18 -8.82
N LEU A 357 28.44 -13.70 -9.04
CA LEU A 357 29.55 -13.57 -8.10
C LEU A 357 30.86 -13.17 -8.80
N ASP A 358 30.76 -12.81 -10.08
CA ASP A 358 31.78 -12.08 -10.84
C ASP A 358 31.49 -10.56 -10.80
#